data_AF-A0A535X9Q8-F1
#
_entry.id   AF-A0A535X9Q8-F1
#
_cell.length_a   1.000
_cell.length_b   1.000
_cell.length_c   1.000
_cell.angle_alpha   90.00
_cell.angle_beta   90.00
_cell.angle_gamma   90.00
#
_symmetry.space_group_name_H-M   'P 1'
#
loop_
_entity.id
_entity.type
_entity.pdbx_description
1 polymer ?
#
loop_
_entity_poly.entity_id
_entity_poly.type
_entity_poly.pdbx_seq_one_letter_code
_entity_poly.pdbx_strand_id
1 'polypeptide(L)'
;MTAIVTSKPVTEPPPAAHAARLLPGYPPPSTARRHLVLRRLAHNRLGLAGGALVLIIAIAAVAAPLLTPHDPDQVNLALRIKPPGTAGYTLGSDIYGRDLLSRLIWGGRVSLAMGLAAMV
;
A
#
# COMPACT_ATOMS: atom_id res chain seq x y z
N MET A 1 -5.99 27.81 -65.27
CA MET A 1 -4.94 26.99 -64.62
C MET A 1 -4.06 27.95 -63.83
N THR A 2 -3.78 27.84 -62.53
CA THR A 2 -4.08 26.83 -61.51
C THR A 2 -3.69 27.41 -60.14
N ALA A 3 -4.49 27.06 -59.13
CA ALA A 3 -4.20 26.96 -57.70
C ALA A 3 -3.77 28.21 -56.89
N ILE A 4 -4.80 28.79 -56.27
CA ILE A 4 -4.76 29.47 -54.97
C ILE A 4 -4.14 28.53 -53.93
N VAL A 5 -3.04 28.94 -53.33
CA VAL A 5 -2.45 28.31 -52.14
C VAL A 5 -3.29 28.73 -50.93
N THR A 6 -4.21 27.86 -50.52
CA THR A 6 -4.95 27.98 -49.26
C THR A 6 -4.05 27.52 -48.12
N SER A 7 -3.62 28.46 -47.27
CA SER A 7 -3.10 28.15 -45.94
C SER A 7 -4.21 27.48 -45.14
N LYS A 8 -4.03 26.20 -44.81
CA LYS A 8 -4.87 25.53 -43.80
C LYS A 8 -4.75 26.33 -42.50
N PRO A 9 -5.86 26.76 -41.87
CA PRO A 9 -5.78 27.34 -40.54
C PRO A 9 -5.29 26.24 -39.58
N VAL A 10 -4.24 26.55 -38.82
CA VAL A 10 -3.84 25.77 -37.65
C VAL A 10 -4.97 25.95 -36.65
N THR A 11 -5.87 24.98 -36.60
CA THR A 11 -6.89 24.87 -35.56
C THR A 11 -6.16 24.71 -34.24
N GLU A 12 -6.17 25.76 -33.42
CA GLU A 12 -5.78 25.64 -32.01
C GLU A 12 -6.53 24.45 -31.39
N PRO A 13 -5.86 23.60 -30.60
CA PRO A 13 -6.56 22.52 -29.91
C PRO A 13 -7.67 23.16 -29.07
N PRO A 14 -8.92 22.69 -29.18
CA PRO A 14 -10.03 23.30 -28.46
C PRO A 14 -9.72 23.32 -26.96
N PRO A 15 -10.07 24.39 -26.23
CA PRO A 15 -9.95 24.40 -24.77
C PRO A 15 -10.63 23.14 -24.26
N ALA A 16 -9.97 22.36 -23.40
CA ALA A 16 -10.39 21.01 -22.99
C ALA A 16 -11.88 20.92 -22.55
N ALA A 17 -12.46 22.06 -22.14
CA ALA A 17 -13.89 22.26 -21.88
C ALA A 17 -14.82 21.99 -23.08
N HIS A 18 -14.38 22.22 -24.32
CA HIS A 18 -15.19 22.03 -25.53
C HIS A 18 -15.26 20.54 -25.95
N ALA A 19 -14.18 19.80 -25.77
CA ALA A 19 -14.12 18.36 -26.08
C ALA A 19 -15.06 17.54 -25.19
N ALA A 20 -15.17 17.91 -23.91
CA ALA A 20 -16.09 17.28 -22.96
C ALA A 20 -17.58 17.48 -23.32
N ARG A 21 -17.89 18.52 -24.10
CA ARG A 21 -19.27 18.89 -24.48
C ARG A 21 -19.78 18.17 -25.75
N LEU A 22 -18.86 17.62 -26.55
CA LEU A 22 -19.15 17.01 -27.86
C LEU A 22 -19.35 15.50 -27.81
N LEU A 23 -19.12 14.85 -26.67
CA LEU A 23 -19.38 13.42 -26.49
C LEU A 23 -20.73 13.23 -25.78
N PRO A 24 -21.84 13.09 -26.50
CA PRO A 24 -23.11 12.68 -25.90
C PRO A 24 -22.88 11.33 -25.21
N GLY A 25 -22.92 11.34 -23.87
CA GLY A 25 -22.74 10.15 -23.06
C GLY A 25 -21.41 10.03 -22.32
N TYR A 26 -20.64 11.09 -22.09
CA TYR A 26 -19.60 11.04 -21.05
C TYR A 26 -20.29 10.86 -19.68
N PRO A 27 -20.25 9.65 -19.07
CA PRO A 27 -20.91 9.48 -17.79
C PRO A 27 -20.16 10.35 -16.77
N PRO A 28 -20.86 11.13 -15.93
CA PRO A 28 -20.19 11.86 -14.87
C PRO A 28 -19.42 10.85 -14.00
N PRO A 29 -18.24 11.20 -13.46
CA PRO A 29 -17.52 10.37 -12.50
C PRO A 29 -18.36 10.28 -11.22
N SER A 30 -19.33 9.37 -11.22
CA SER A 30 -20.31 9.21 -10.16
C SER A 30 -19.71 8.38 -9.03
N THR A 31 -20.09 8.72 -7.80
CA THR A 31 -19.87 7.98 -6.55
C THR A 31 -20.17 6.47 -6.67
N ALA A 32 -20.98 6.06 -7.66
CA ALA A 32 -21.23 4.67 -8.05
C ALA A 32 -19.96 3.86 -8.35
N ARG A 33 -18.84 4.51 -8.73
CA ARG A 33 -17.56 3.85 -9.02
C ARG A 33 -16.97 3.15 -7.79
N ARG A 34 -17.10 3.72 -6.59
CA ARG A 34 -16.60 3.12 -5.34
C ARG A 34 -17.30 1.80 -5.02
N HIS A 35 -18.62 1.76 -5.13
CA HIS A 35 -19.41 0.55 -4.89
C HIS A 35 -19.11 -0.56 -5.90
N LEU A 36 -18.88 -0.22 -7.17
CA LEU A 36 -18.50 -1.19 -8.20
C LEU A 36 -17.08 -1.75 -8.02
N VAL A 37 -16.12 -0.92 -7.57
CA VAL A 37 -14.75 -1.36 -7.27
C VAL A 37 -14.72 -2.28 -6.04
N LEU A 38 -15.44 -1.93 -4.97
CA LEU A 38 -15.53 -2.78 -3.77
C LEU A 38 -16.22 -4.13 -4.07
N ARG A 39 -17.28 -4.15 -4.89
CA ARG A 39 -17.94 -5.40 -5.31
C ARG A 39 -17.05 -6.25 -6.22
N ARG A 40 -16.27 -5.64 -7.13
CA ARG A 40 -15.30 -6.37 -7.98
C ARG A 40 -14.13 -6.92 -7.18
N LEU A 41 -13.63 -6.17 -6.19
CA LEU A 41 -12.57 -6.63 -5.29
C LEU A 41 -13.05 -7.80 -4.43
N ALA A 42 -14.30 -7.75 -3.95
CA ALA A 42 -14.93 -8.85 -3.20
C ALA A 42 -15.20 -10.11 -4.05
N HIS A 43 -15.20 -10.01 -5.38
CA HIS A 43 -15.30 -11.18 -6.27
C HIS A 43 -13.92 -11.72 -6.68
N ASN A 44 -12.85 -10.97 -6.45
CA ASN A 44 -11.49 -11.40 -6.72
C ASN A 44 -10.88 -12.03 -5.46
N ARG A 45 -10.88 -13.37 -5.41
CA ARG A 45 -10.32 -14.14 -4.28
C ARG A 45 -8.86 -13.77 -3.96
N LEU A 46 -8.06 -13.44 -4.98
CA LEU A 46 -6.69 -12.96 -4.80
C LEU A 46 -6.65 -11.57 -4.15
N GLY A 47 -7.54 -10.66 -4.56
CA GLY A 47 -7.65 -9.32 -3.97
C GLY A 47 -8.08 -9.36 -2.50
N LEU A 48 -9.03 -10.24 -2.19
CA LEU A 48 -9.46 -10.51 -0.81
C LEU A 48 -8.34 -11.12 0.04
N ALA A 49 -7.61 -12.11 -0.48
CA ALA A 49 -6.50 -12.74 0.24
C ALA A 49 -5.38 -11.73 0.55
N GLY A 50 -4.99 -10.91 -0.44
CA GLY A 50 -4.00 -9.85 -0.23
C GLY A 50 -4.47 -8.79 0.76
N GLY A 51 -5.72 -8.34 0.65
CA GLY A 51 -6.31 -7.38 1.59
C GLY A 51 -6.39 -7.93 3.02
N ALA A 52 -6.77 -9.19 3.18
CA ALA A 52 -6.79 -9.86 4.48
C ALA A 52 -5.39 -9.98 5.09
N LEU A 53 -4.38 -10.34 4.30
CA LEU A 53 -2.99 -10.41 4.77
C LEU A 53 -2.49 -9.05 5.26
N VAL A 54 -2.70 -7.99 4.48
CA VAL A 54 -2.31 -6.62 4.87
C VAL A 54 -3.03 -6.20 6.15
N LEU A 55 -4.32 -6.52 6.27
CA LEU A 55 -5.10 -6.22 7.47
C LEU A 55 -4.54 -6.94 8.71
N ILE A 56 -4.18 -8.22 8.58
CA ILE A 56 -3.57 -9.00 9.68
C ILE A 56 -2.23 -8.36 10.10
N ILE A 57 -1.38 -8.01 9.14
CA ILE A 57 -0.09 -7.35 9.42
C ILE A 57 -0.30 -6.00 10.10
N ALA A 58 -1.26 -5.21 9.63
CA ALA A 58 -1.58 -3.91 10.22
C ALA A 58 -2.08 -4.06 11.66
N ILE A 59 -2.96 -5.03 11.92
CA ILE A 59 -3.43 -5.32 13.28
C ILE A 59 -2.27 -5.75 14.17
N ALA A 60 -1.41 -6.67 13.71
CA ALA A 60 -0.24 -7.12 14.46
C ALA A 60 0.72 -5.96 14.79
N ALA A 61 0.96 -5.06 13.83
CA ALA A 61 1.82 -3.90 14.00
C ALA A 61 1.24 -2.84 14.96
N VAL A 62 -0.07 -2.61 14.94
CA VAL A 62 -0.73 -1.70 15.89
C VAL A 62 -0.76 -2.31 17.29
N ALA A 63 -1.01 -3.62 17.38
CA ALA A 63 -1.02 -4.36 18.64
C ALA A 63 0.40 -4.78 19.11
N ALA A 64 1.46 -4.28 18.47
CA ALA A 64 2.86 -4.55 18.83
C ALA A 64 3.17 -4.48 20.33
N PRO A 65 2.79 -3.44 21.09
CA PRO A 65 3.12 -3.36 22.52
C PRO A 65 2.44 -4.44 23.38
N LEU A 66 1.38 -5.09 22.90
CA LEU A 66 0.73 -6.21 23.59
C LEU A 66 1.19 -7.59 23.07
N LEU A 67 1.57 -7.68 21.79
CA LEU A 67 1.95 -8.95 21.16
C LEU A 67 3.42 -9.33 21.37
N THR A 68 4.27 -8.35 21.64
CA THR A 68 5.72 -8.58 21.69
C THR A 68 6.16 -9.03 23.09
N PRO A 69 6.82 -10.19 23.22
CA PRO A 69 7.28 -10.69 24.52
C PRO A 69 8.49 -9.93 25.06
N HIS A 70 9.27 -9.30 24.18
CA HIS A 70 10.50 -8.58 24.53
C HIS A 70 10.51 -7.20 23.89
N ASP A 71 11.25 -6.28 24.52
CA ASP A 71 11.50 -4.96 23.96
C ASP A 71 12.37 -5.11 22.69
N PRO A 72 11.95 -4.59 21.53
CA PRO A 72 12.63 -4.80 20.24
C PRO A 72 14.08 -4.33 20.22
N ASP A 73 14.44 -3.38 21.08
CA ASP A 73 15.77 -2.78 21.14
C ASP A 73 16.63 -3.34 22.29
N GLN A 74 16.09 -4.27 23.08
CA GLN A 74 16.83 -4.91 24.18
C GLN A 74 17.93 -5.84 23.66
N VAL A 75 19.17 -5.41 23.84
CA VAL A 75 20.37 -6.16 23.43
C VAL A 75 20.76 -7.18 24.50
N ASN A 76 20.96 -8.43 24.09
CA ASN A 76 21.48 -9.50 24.95
C ASN A 76 22.52 -10.35 24.23
N LEU A 77 23.79 -9.97 24.35
CA LEU A 77 24.90 -10.65 23.65
C LEU A 77 25.03 -12.15 24.00
N ALA A 78 24.61 -12.57 25.20
CA ALA A 78 24.66 -13.98 25.60
C ALA A 78 23.67 -14.84 24.79
N LEU A 79 22.63 -14.22 24.24
CA LEU A 79 21.59 -14.85 23.43
C LEU A 79 21.71 -14.50 21.95
N ARG A 80 22.91 -14.19 21.45
CA ARG A 80 23.16 -13.90 20.02
C ARG A 80 22.98 -15.14 19.12
N ILE A 81 22.40 -14.96 17.94
CA ILE A 81 22.26 -15.97 16.86
C ILE A 81 21.64 -17.28 17.40
N LYS A 82 20.54 -17.16 18.13
CA LYS A 82 19.79 -18.32 18.61
C LYS A 82 18.84 -18.81 17.52
N PRO A 83 18.68 -20.15 17.37
CA PRO A 83 17.77 -20.71 16.38
C PRO A 83 16.31 -20.40 16.74
N PRO A 84 15.39 -20.46 15.75
CA PRO A 84 13.96 -20.39 16.00
C PRO A 84 13.50 -21.44 17.02
N GLY A 85 12.51 -21.08 17.85
CA GLY A 85 12.00 -21.96 18.91
C GLY A 85 12.82 -21.98 20.20
N THR A 86 13.83 -21.11 20.33
CA THR A 86 14.51 -20.89 21.61
C THR A 86 13.51 -20.30 22.62
N ALA A 87 13.53 -20.75 23.88
CA ALA A 87 12.59 -20.29 24.90
C ALA A 87 12.63 -18.75 25.04
N GLY A 88 11.48 -18.08 24.87
CA GLY A 88 11.37 -16.62 24.82
C GLY A 88 11.67 -15.98 23.47
N TYR A 89 12.28 -16.69 22.53
CA TYR A 89 12.68 -16.21 21.20
C TYR A 89 12.05 -17.06 20.11
N THR A 90 10.76 -16.84 19.83
CA THR A 90 9.97 -17.67 18.90
C THR A 90 10.62 -17.76 17.51
N LEU A 91 11.07 -16.63 16.97
CA LEU A 91 11.79 -16.57 15.69
C LEU A 91 13.32 -16.62 15.85
N GLY A 92 13.83 -16.81 17.07
CA GLY A 92 15.25 -16.73 17.37
C GLY A 92 15.72 -15.29 17.58
N SER A 93 17.03 -15.09 17.54
CA SER A 93 17.65 -13.80 17.83
C SER A 93 18.64 -13.37 16.77
N ASP A 94 18.86 -12.06 16.68
CA ASP A 94 19.79 -11.47 15.72
C ASP A 94 21.26 -11.49 16.20
N ILE A 95 22.15 -10.84 15.43
CA ILE A 95 23.57 -10.70 15.76
C ILE A 95 23.85 -9.87 17.02
N TYR A 96 22.85 -9.20 17.58
CA TYR A 96 22.93 -8.46 18.82
C TYR A 96 22.13 -9.16 19.95
N GLY A 97 21.56 -10.33 19.66
CA GLY A 97 20.74 -11.09 20.60
C GLY A 97 19.37 -10.46 20.89
N ARG A 98 18.89 -9.58 20.01
CA ARG A 98 17.53 -9.04 20.08
C ARG A 98 16.53 -10.06 19.55
N ASP A 99 15.32 -10.04 20.07
CA ASP A 99 14.24 -10.93 19.62
C ASP A 99 13.75 -10.56 18.21
N LEU A 100 13.88 -11.51 17.29
CA LEU A 100 13.53 -11.30 15.90
C LEU A 100 12.01 -11.12 15.70
N LEU A 101 11.17 -11.81 16.49
CA LEU A 101 9.72 -11.65 16.41
C LEU A 101 9.31 -10.22 16.76
N SER A 102 9.82 -9.74 17.90
CA SER A 102 9.54 -8.40 18.39
C SER A 102 10.01 -7.34 17.39
N ARG A 103 11.22 -7.49 16.82
CA ARG A 103 11.72 -6.57 15.79
C ARG A 103 10.90 -6.57 14.51
N LEU A 104 10.38 -7.71 14.07
CA LEU A 104 9.52 -7.80 12.88
C LEU A 104 8.19 -7.07 13.09
N ILE A 105 7.54 -7.29 14.25
CA ILE A 105 6.26 -6.65 14.57
C ILE A 105 6.42 -5.13 14.71
N TRP A 106 7.42 -4.68 15.46
CA TRP A 106 7.72 -3.25 15.61
C TRP A 106 8.18 -2.59 14.31
N GLY A 107 8.99 -3.28 13.51
CA GLY A 107 9.39 -2.82 12.17
C GLY A 107 8.18 -2.64 11.25
N GLY A 108 7.20 -3.55 11.32
CA GLY A 108 5.94 -3.43 10.59
C GLY A 108 5.17 -2.13 10.91
N ARG A 109 5.19 -1.69 12.17
CA ARG A 109 4.57 -0.43 12.60
C ARG A 109 5.24 0.79 11.95
N VAL A 110 6.58 0.80 11.88
CA VAL A 110 7.33 1.87 11.22
C VAL A 110 7.06 1.87 9.71
N SER A 111 7.07 0.72 9.06
CA SER A 111 6.76 0.58 7.63
C SER A 111 5.35 1.07 7.30
N LEU A 112 4.35 0.73 8.13
CA LEU A 112 2.99 1.20 7.95
C LEU A 112 2.88 2.72 8.14
N ALA A 113 3.56 3.26 9.15
CA ALA A 113 3.59 4.71 9.39
C ALA A 113 4.22 5.48 8.21
N MET A 114 5.34 4.99 7.67
CA MET A 114 5.99 5.59 6.50
C MET A 114 5.13 5.49 5.24
N GLY A 115 4.47 4.36 5.02
CA GLY A 115 3.53 4.20 3.90
C GLY A 115 2.36 5.18 3.96
N LEU A 116 1.82 5.43 5.16
CA LEU A 116 0.76 6.43 5.36
C LEU A 116 1.30 7.86 5.23
N ALA A 117 2.49 8.14 5.77
CA ALA A 117 3.11 9.45 5.67
C ALA A 117 3.41 9.85 4.22
N ALA A 118 3.80 8.90 3.37
CA ALA A 118 4.06 9.17 1.94
C ALA A 118 2.80 9.55 1.13
N MET A 119 1.59 9.32 1.67
CA MET A 119 0.33 9.68 1.02
C MET A 119 -0.06 11.15 1.26
N VAL A 120 0.48 11.78 2.31
CA VAL A 120 0.19 13.18 2.72
C VAL A 120 1.21 14.12 2.10
#